data_AF-A0A8T5QYU8-F1
#
_entry.id   AF-A0A8T5QYU8-F1
#
_cell.length_a   1.000
_cell.length_b   1.000
_cell.length_c   1.000
_cell.angle_alpha   90.00
_cell.angle_beta   90.00
_cell.angle_gamma   90.00
#
_symmetry.space_group_name_H-M   'P 1'
#
loop_
_entity.id
_entity.type
_entity.pdbx_description
1 polymer ?
#
loop_
_entity_poly.entity_id
_entity_poly.type
_entity_poly.pdbx_seq_one_letter_code
_entity_poly.pdbx_strand_id
1 'polypeptide(L)'
;MKLLKVAIMIFLLVGAFIIYKANDTDFSETQDRNKFIFKFSRWILDLGKNTFKITANAVSTAKDLEWLPEANETIEDNITNSSEE
;
A
#
# COMPACT_ATOMS: atom_id res chain seq x y z
N MET A 1 -15.60 -0.30 9.04
CA MET A 1 -14.66 0.84 9.19
C MET A 1 -13.93 0.89 10.53
N LYS A 2 -14.58 0.76 11.69
CA LYS A 2 -13.90 0.83 13.01
C LYS A 2 -12.85 -0.28 13.21
N LEU A 3 -13.16 -1.52 12.82
CA LEU A 3 -12.25 -2.66 12.93
C LEU A 3 -10.96 -2.51 12.11
N LEU A 4 -11.05 -1.95 10.90
CA LEU A 4 -9.89 -1.71 10.05
C LEU A 4 -8.92 -0.70 10.69
N LYS A 5 -9.44 0.39 11.25
CA LYS A 5 -8.63 1.39 11.97
C LYS A 5 -7.93 0.77 13.18
N VAL A 6 -8.62 -0.09 13.93
CA VAL A 6 -8.06 -0.80 15.08
C VAL A 6 -6.95 -1.77 14.64
N ALA A 7 -7.17 -2.54 13.57
CA ALA A 7 -6.15 -3.45 13.03
C ALA A 7 -4.89 -2.69 12.57
N ILE A 8 -5.06 -1.57 11.87
CA ILE A 8 -3.96 -0.70 11.45
C ILE A 8 -3.20 -0.14 12.67
N MET A 9 -3.93 0.28 13.72
CA MET A 9 -3.31 0.78 14.94
C MET A 9 -2.47 -0.30 15.65
N ILE A 10 -3.02 -1.51 15.80
CA ILE A 10 -2.29 -2.65 16.40
C ILE A 10 -1.03 -2.95 15.58
N PHE A 11 -1.15 -2.96 14.25
CA PHE A 11 -0.02 -3.19 13.36
C PHE A 11 1.09 -2.13 13.53
N LEU A 12 0.73 -0.84 13.59
CA LEU A 12 1.68 0.25 13.83
C LEU A 12 2.36 0.14 15.19
N LEU A 13 1.63 -0.25 16.24
CA LEU A 13 2.18 -0.44 17.58
C LEU A 13 3.20 -1.59 17.63
N VAL A 14 2.94 -2.68 16.92
CA VAL A 14 3.89 -3.80 16.82
C VAL A 14 5.16 -3.35 16.08
N GLY A 15 5.02 -2.64 14.97
CA GLY A 15 6.16 -2.08 14.24
C GLY A 15 6.98 -1.12 15.09
N ALA A 16 6.32 -0.23 15.84
CA ALA A 16 6.95 0.68 16.78
C ALA A 16 7.72 -0.08 17.89
N PHE A 17 7.12 -1.12 18.47
CA PHE A 17 7.74 -1.93 19.51
C PHE A 17 9.01 -2.66 19.02
N ILE A 18 8.97 -3.21 17.81
CA ILE A 18 10.13 -3.87 17.21
C ILE A 18 11.29 -2.87 17.05
N ILE A 19 11.00 -1.67 16.54
CA ILE A 19 12.02 -0.64 16.32
C ILE A 19 12.57 -0.11 17.64
N TYR A 20 11.70 0.09 18.64
CA TYR A 20 12.09 0.46 20.00
C TYR A 20 13.07 -0.55 20.59
N LYS A 21 12.71 -1.83 20.58
CA LYS A 21 13.52 -2.92 21.14
C LYS A 21 14.83 -3.12 20.37
N ALA A 22 14.83 -2.96 19.05
CA ALA A 22 16.01 -3.13 18.22
C ALA A 22 17.05 -2.00 18.37
N ASN A 23 16.63 -0.83 18.87
CA ASN A 23 17.49 0.35 18.97
C ASN A 23 17.80 0.77 20.40
N ASP A 24 17.30 0.02 21.39
CA ASP A 24 17.39 0.35 22.82
C ASP A 24 17.07 1.83 23.07
N THR A 25 15.97 2.29 22.47
CA THR A 25 15.68 3.72 22.35
C THR A 25 15.32 4.28 23.72
N ASP A 26 16.10 5.23 24.21
CA ASP A 26 15.69 6.04 25.36
C ASP A 26 14.84 7.22 24.88
N PHE A 27 13.56 7.24 25.27
CA PHE A 27 12.66 8.34 24.90
C PHE A 27 12.88 9.62 25.73
N SER A 28 13.69 9.57 26.78
CA SER A 28 14.10 10.77 27.52
C SER A 28 15.12 11.60 26.73
N GLU A 29 15.89 10.96 25.85
CA GLU A 29 16.91 11.62 25.03
C GLU A 29 16.31 12.12 23.71
N THR A 30 16.57 13.39 23.39
CA THR A 30 15.95 14.02 22.21
C THR A 30 16.55 13.48 20.91
N GLN A 31 17.83 13.11 20.93
CA GLN A 31 18.51 12.50 19.79
C GLN A 31 17.92 11.13 19.43
N ASP A 32 17.62 10.31 20.45
CA ASP A 32 17.07 8.96 20.25
C ASP A 32 15.60 8.98 19.82
N ARG A 33 14.81 9.95 20.29
CA ARG A 33 13.47 10.23 19.75
C ARG A 33 13.51 10.54 18.25
N ASN A 34 14.41 11.41 17.82
CA ASN A 34 14.54 11.77 16.41
C ASN A 34 14.99 10.58 15.57
N LYS A 35 15.94 9.79 16.09
CA LYS A 35 16.41 8.56 15.45
C LYS A 35 15.30 7.51 15.31
N PHE A 36 14.47 7.36 16.34
CA PHE A 36 13.29 6.49 16.30
C PHE A 36 12.29 6.94 15.24
N ILE A 37 11.91 8.22 15.22
CA ILE A 37 10.96 8.76 14.23
C ILE A 37 11.47 8.54 12.82
N PHE A 38 12.76 8.79 12.57
CA PHE A 38 13.39 8.57 11.27
C PHE A 38 13.33 7.10 10.85
N LYS A 39 13.71 6.18 11.74
CA LYS A 39 13.69 4.73 11.46
C LYS A 39 12.27 4.19 11.27
N PHE A 40 11.33 4.64 12.10
CA PHE A 40 9.93 4.27 12.01
C PHE A 40 9.29 4.75 10.70
N SER A 41 9.54 6.01 10.33
CA SER A 41 9.06 6.58 9.06
C SER A 41 9.67 5.86 7.86
N ARG A 42 10.97 5.55 7.90
CA ARG A 42 11.65 4.78 6.85
C ARG A 42 11.06 3.38 6.71
N TRP A 43 10.80 2.70 7.82
CA TRP A 43 10.15 1.39 7.83
C TRP A 43 8.78 1.44 7.16
N ILE A 44 7.92 2.41 7.51
CA ILE A 44 6.61 2.58 6.86
C ILE A 44 6.74 2.78 5.34
N LEU A 45 7.68 3.61 4.90
CA LEU A 45 7.90 3.85 3.47
C LEU A 45 8.38 2.59 2.73
N ASP A 46 9.26 1.82 3.35
CA ASP A 46 9.74 0.56 2.79
C ASP A 46 8.62 -0.49 2.72
N LEU A 47 7.70 -0.50 3.69
CA LEU A 47 6.47 -1.30 3.59
C LEU A 47 5.64 -0.90 2.38
N GLY A 48 5.38 0.40 2.19
CA GLY A 48 4.61 0.87 1.04
C GLY A 48 5.20 0.43 -0.30
N LYS A 49 6.52 0.49 -0.47
CA LYS A 49 7.21 0.03 -1.69
C LYS A 49 7.09 -1.48 -1.89
N ASN A 50 7.20 -2.27 -0.83
CA ASN A 50 7.07 -3.73 -0.91
C ASN A 50 5.62 -4.15 -1.15
N THR A 51 4.65 -3.55 -0.47
CA THR A 51 3.23 -3.79 -0.72
C THR A 51 2.85 -3.41 -2.14
N PHE A 52 3.35 -2.29 -2.68
CA PHE A 52 3.12 -1.94 -4.09
C PHE A 52 3.64 -3.02 -5.04
N LYS A 53 4.86 -3.54 -4.82
CA LYS A 53 5.41 -4.64 -5.64
C LYS A 53 4.59 -5.92 -5.54
N ILE A 54 4.15 -6.29 -4.34
CA ILE A 54 3.34 -7.50 -4.10
C ILE A 54 1.95 -7.33 -4.73
N THR A 55 1.31 -6.17 -4.56
CA THR A 55 0.02 -5.87 -5.17
C THR A 55 0.12 -5.76 -6.69
N ALA A 56 1.16 -5.14 -7.23
CA ALA A 56 1.39 -5.09 -8.68
C ALA A 56 1.56 -6.49 -9.26
N ASN A 57 2.32 -7.36 -8.58
CA ASN A 57 2.49 -8.76 -8.99
C ASN A 57 1.18 -9.56 -8.84
N ALA A 58 0.43 -9.35 -7.76
CA ALA A 58 -0.85 -10.00 -7.55
C ALA A 58 -1.91 -9.51 -8.55
N VAL A 59 -1.87 -8.23 -8.93
CA VAL A 59 -2.75 -7.63 -9.95
C VAL A 59 -2.34 -8.07 -11.34
N SER A 60 -1.05 -8.22 -11.66
CA SER A 60 -0.62 -8.79 -12.94
C SER A 60 -1.06 -10.25 -13.05
N THR A 61 -0.86 -11.06 -12.00
CA THR A 61 -1.38 -12.42 -11.97
C THR A 61 -2.91 -12.45 -12.01
N ALA A 62 -3.59 -11.48 -11.40
CA ALA A 62 -5.04 -11.34 -11.49
C ALA A 62 -5.49 -10.95 -12.91
N LYS A 63 -4.75 -10.10 -13.63
CA LYS A 63 -5.04 -9.77 -15.03
C LYS A 63 -4.94 -10.99 -15.96
N ASP A 64 -4.11 -11.97 -15.62
CA ASP A 64 -4.01 -13.24 -16.34
C ASP A 64 -5.17 -14.21 -16.01
N LEU A 65 -6.06 -13.87 -15.04
CA LEU A 65 -7.32 -14.58 -14.88
C LEU A 65 -8.33 -14.07 -15.92
N GLU A 66 -8.57 -14.90 -16.93
CA GLU A 66 -9.45 -14.76 -18.10
C GLU A 66 -10.91 -14.31 -17.81
N TRP A 67 -11.33 -14.25 -16.54
CA TRP A 67 -12.68 -13.83 -16.13
C TRP A 67 -12.80 -12.36 -15.72
N LEU A 68 -11.69 -11.63 -15.56
CA LEU A 68 -11.72 -10.21 -15.18
C LEU A 68 -12.01 -9.37 -16.42
N PRO A 69 -13.14 -8.63 -16.47
CA PRO A 69 -13.46 -7.80 -17.61
C PRO A 69 -12.32 -6.83 -17.87
N GLU A 70 -11.88 -6.75 -19.12
CA GLU A 70 -10.85 -5.80 -19.54
C GLU A 70 -11.27 -4.40 -19.10
N ALA A 71 -10.32 -3.66 -18.52
CA ALA A 71 -10.53 -2.24 -18.23
C ALA A 71 -10.69 -1.54 -19.59
N ASN A 72 -11.94 -1.44 -20.03
CA ASN A 72 -12.34 -0.80 -21.27
C ASN A 72 -12.00 0.70 -21.19
N GLU A 73 -10.75 1.03 -21.50
CA GLU A 73 -10.35 2.35 -21.93
C GLU A 73 -10.46 2.44 -23.46
N THR A 74 -11.67 2.41 -24.04
CA THR A 74 -11.92 2.99 -25.36
C THR A 74 -13.40 3.33 -25.50
N ILE A 75 -13.80 4.52 -25.06
CA ILE A 75 -14.90 5.24 -25.73
C ILE A 75 -14.28 5.88 -26.98
N GLU A 76 -14.00 5.06 -27.99
CA GLU A 76 -14.05 5.53 -29.37
C GLU A 76 -15.39 5.06 -29.91
N ASP A 77 -16.44 5.84 -29.63
CA ASP A 77 -17.65 5.78 -30.43
C ASP A 77 -17.31 6.35 -31.82
N ASN A 78 -16.70 5.47 -32.60
CA ASN A 78 -16.77 5.47 -34.04
C ASN A 78 -18.26 5.47 -34.45
N ILE A 79 -18.83 6.66 -34.64
CA ILE A 79 -20.06 6.81 -35.42
C ILE A 79 -19.67 6.69 -36.90
N THR A 80 -19.55 5.46 -37.42
CA THR A 80 -19.75 5.20 -38.85
C THR A 80 -21.13 4.61 -39.08
N ASN A 81 -21.92 5.36 -39.84
CA ASN A 81 -23.06 4.97 -40.66
C ASN A 81 -23.49 3.49 -40.62
N SER A 82 -24.71 3.26 -40.13
CA SER A 82 -25.63 2.29 -40.75
C SER A 82 -27.06 2.62 -40.33
N SER A 83 -27.84 3.11 -41.28
CA SER A 83 -29.27 2.81 -41.36
C SER A 83 -29.66 2.99 -42.82
N GLU A 84 -29.73 1.84 -43.48
CA GLU A 84 -30.54 1.62 -44.67
C GLU A 84 -32.00 2.03 -44.36
N GLU A 85 -32.55 2.93 -45.17
CA GLU A 85 -33.85 2.83 -45.87
C GLU A 85 -34.00 3.96 -46.89
#